data_AF-A0A166E8U4-F1
#
_entry.id   AF-A0A166E8U4-F1
#
_cell.length_a   1.000
_cell.length_b   1.000
_cell.length_c   1.000
_cell.angle_alpha   90.00
_cell.angle_beta   90.00
_cell.angle_gamma   90.00
#
_symmetry.space_group_name_H-M   'P 1'
#
loop_
_entity.id
_entity.type
_entity.pdbx_description
1 polymer ?
#
loop_
_entity_poly.entity_id
_entity_poly.type
_entity_poly.pdbx_seq_one_letter_code
_entity_poly.pdbx_strand_id
1 'polypeptide(L)'
;MLSDCGRRIELKYESDTPYMSYSDEEDYHLTSFRVLSSFPNHLSSLRIHCYNTLPLQDLIHALRSWPRLTRLLLNVLEADFASLLIALEELPLICPDLEILDCRQTKFCVAHMVRFLTFRISQGAPLRELRFAEDCPDGAVGDIRPLVQTLSEEPHWV
;
A
#
# COMPACT_ATOMS: atom_id res chain seq x y z
N MET A 1 -14.22 21.74 -18.81
CA MET A 1 -14.68 21.06 -17.57
C MET A 1 -14.58 19.56 -17.83
N LEU A 2 -13.43 18.96 -17.51
CA LEU A 2 -13.21 17.52 -17.64
C LEU A 2 -13.48 16.91 -16.26
N SER A 3 -14.34 15.90 -16.25
CA SER A 3 -14.87 15.22 -15.07
C SER A 3 -13.74 14.72 -14.18
N ASP A 4 -13.77 15.12 -12.90
CA ASP A 4 -12.87 14.77 -11.79
C ASP A 4 -13.09 13.31 -11.30
N CYS A 5 -13.41 12.40 -12.22
CA CYS A 5 -13.61 11.00 -11.90
C CYS A 5 -12.26 10.28 -11.81
N GLY A 6 -11.61 10.42 -10.64
CA GLY A 6 -10.49 9.59 -10.25
C GLY A 6 -10.81 8.11 -10.49
N ARG A 7 -9.90 7.39 -11.15
CA ARG A 7 -10.10 5.96 -11.45
C ARG A 7 -9.72 5.16 -10.21
N ARG A 8 -10.51 4.15 -9.88
CA ARG A 8 -10.18 3.13 -8.87
C ARG A 8 -9.71 1.88 -9.59
N ILE A 9 -8.53 1.37 -9.23
CA ILE A 9 -8.04 0.07 -9.70
C ILE A 9 -7.90 -0.83 -8.47
N GLU A 10 -8.50 -2.01 -8.55
CA GLU A 10 -8.41 -3.05 -7.54
C GLU A 10 -7.61 -4.20 -8.12
N LEU A 11 -6.46 -4.51 -7.52
CA LEU A 11 -5.58 -5.58 -7.95
C LEU A 11 -5.62 -6.68 -6.89
N LYS A 12 -6.04 -7.87 -7.33
CA LYS A 12 -6.07 -9.07 -6.51
C LYS A 12 -4.98 -10.01 -7.02
N TYR A 13 -3.96 -10.25 -6.21
CA TYR A 13 -2.93 -11.25 -6.46
C TYR A 13 -3.31 -12.52 -5.69
N GLU A 14 -3.98 -13.44 -6.39
CA GLU A 14 -4.14 -14.82 -5.94
C GLU A 14 -3.16 -15.66 -6.74
N SER A 15 -2.11 -16.20 -6.10
CA SER A 15 -1.50 -17.41 -6.67
C SER A 15 -2.23 -18.59 -6.06
N ASP A 16 -3.20 -19.12 -6.77
CA ASP A 16 -3.72 -20.44 -6.47
C ASP A 16 -2.64 -21.45 -6.86
N THR A 17 -1.72 -21.75 -5.94
CA THR A 17 -0.96 -23.00 -6.04
C THR A 17 -0.98 -23.71 -4.69
N PRO A 18 -2.06 -24.44 -4.37
CA PRO A 18 -1.93 -25.56 -3.45
C PRO A 18 -1.23 -26.69 -4.22
N TYR A 19 0.05 -26.90 -3.93
CA TYR A 19 0.83 -28.07 -4.37
C TYR A 19 1.28 -28.11 -5.85
N MET A 20 2.55 -28.45 -6.04
CA MET A 20 3.24 -28.64 -7.31
C MET A 20 2.50 -29.58 -8.28
N SER A 21 2.38 -29.16 -9.53
CA SER A 21 2.26 -30.03 -10.72
C SER A 21 2.95 -29.32 -11.87
N TYR A 22 4.12 -29.83 -12.26
CA TYR A 22 4.88 -29.36 -13.42
C TYR A 22 4.10 -29.67 -14.71
N SER A 23 3.59 -28.64 -15.37
CA SER A 23 3.27 -28.66 -16.79
C SER A 23 3.06 -27.23 -17.30
N ASP A 24 4.03 -26.78 -18.09
CA ASP A 24 4.02 -25.74 -19.12
C ASP A 24 3.01 -24.58 -19.01
N GLU A 25 3.57 -23.37 -18.81
CA GLU A 25 3.24 -22.15 -19.56
C GLU A 25 1.74 -21.79 -19.67
N GLU A 26 1.06 -21.62 -18.53
CA GLU A 26 -0.06 -20.67 -18.48
C GLU A 26 0.32 -19.56 -17.52
N ASP A 27 0.97 -18.56 -18.13
CA ASP A 27 1.26 -17.23 -17.63
C ASP A 27 -0.07 -16.60 -17.19
N TYR A 28 -0.55 -16.93 -15.98
CA TYR A 28 -1.72 -16.31 -15.37
C TYR A 28 -1.53 -14.81 -15.50
N HIS A 29 -2.36 -14.18 -16.33
CA HIS A 29 -2.26 -12.79 -16.77
C HIS A 29 -2.05 -11.83 -15.58
N LEU A 30 -0.80 -11.73 -15.14
CA LEU A 30 -0.33 -10.75 -14.20
C LEU A 30 -0.45 -9.45 -14.99
N THR A 31 -1.44 -8.65 -14.65
CA THR A 31 -1.43 -7.27 -15.10
C THR A 31 -0.29 -6.60 -14.32
N SER A 32 0.93 -6.72 -14.86
CA SER A 32 2.15 -6.24 -14.22
C SER A 32 1.96 -4.77 -13.88
N PHE A 33 2.37 -4.38 -12.68
CA PHE A 33 2.40 -2.98 -12.27
C PHE A 33 3.07 -2.08 -13.33
N ARG A 34 4.06 -2.61 -14.06
CA ARG A 34 4.69 -1.93 -15.21
C ARG A 34 3.73 -1.63 -16.36
N VAL A 35 2.86 -2.58 -16.68
CA VAL A 35 1.87 -2.41 -17.74
C VAL A 35 0.84 -1.37 -17.31
N LEU A 36 0.36 -1.45 -16.06
CA LEU A 36 -0.59 -0.47 -15.52
C LEU A 36 -0.02 0.95 -15.41
N SER A 37 1.26 1.08 -15.08
CA SER A 37 1.95 2.36 -14.98
C SER A 37 2.27 2.97 -16.34
N SER A 38 2.32 2.16 -17.41
CA SER A 38 2.56 2.65 -18.78
C SER A 38 1.39 3.47 -19.33
N PHE A 39 0.19 3.31 -18.79
CA PHE A 39 -0.98 4.06 -19.24
C PHE A 39 -1.13 5.38 -18.47
N PRO A 40 -1.43 6.50 -19.14
CA PRO A 40 -1.78 7.74 -18.46
C PRO A 40 -3.06 7.53 -17.66
N ASN A 41 -2.91 7.44 -16.35
CA ASN A 41 -4.00 7.18 -15.43
C ASN A 41 -4.02 8.23 -14.31
N HIS A 42 -5.23 8.59 -13.88
CA HIS A 42 -5.45 9.42 -12.69
C HIS A 42 -5.91 8.50 -11.57
N LEU A 43 -5.06 7.54 -11.22
CA LEU A 43 -5.35 6.58 -10.17
C LEU A 43 -5.38 7.33 -8.84
N SER A 44 -6.56 7.36 -8.20
CA SER A 44 -6.74 7.97 -6.88
C SER A 44 -6.77 6.94 -5.76
N SER A 45 -7.13 5.69 -6.06
CA SER A 45 -7.17 4.61 -5.07
C SER A 45 -6.64 3.31 -5.65
N LEU A 46 -5.72 2.71 -4.89
CA LEU A 46 -5.12 1.41 -5.17
C LEU A 46 -5.40 0.48 -4.00
N ARG A 47 -5.85 -0.72 -4.31
CA ARG A 47 -6.05 -1.81 -3.36
C ARG A 47 -5.21 -3.00 -3.83
N ILE A 48 -4.40 -3.53 -2.92
CA ILE A 48 -3.51 -4.65 -3.17
C ILE A 48 -3.83 -5.75 -2.16
N HIS A 49 -4.23 -6.91 -2.69
CA HIS A 49 -4.29 -8.15 -1.94
C HIS A 49 -3.19 -9.06 -2.48
N CYS A 50 -2.23 -9.45 -1.65
CA CYS A 50 -1.14 -10.35 -2.04
C CYS A 50 -0.78 -11.27 -0.88
N TYR A 51 -1.15 -12.54 -0.99
CA TYR A 51 -0.87 -13.56 0.04
C TYR A 51 0.50 -14.24 -0.13
N ASN A 52 1.25 -13.84 -1.17
CA ASN A 52 2.60 -14.29 -1.47
C ASN A 52 3.57 -13.11 -1.47
N THR A 53 4.80 -13.33 -1.93
CA THR A 53 5.81 -12.29 -2.06
C THR A 53 5.33 -11.16 -2.98
N LEU A 54 5.23 -9.96 -2.41
CA LEU A 54 4.88 -8.75 -3.14
C LEU A 54 5.96 -8.43 -4.20
N PRO A 55 5.63 -8.22 -5.48
CA PRO A 55 6.58 -7.78 -6.51
C PRO A 55 6.99 -6.32 -6.27
N LEU A 56 7.81 -6.09 -5.25
CA LEU A 56 8.11 -4.78 -4.68
C LEU A 56 8.68 -3.80 -5.71
N GLN A 57 9.61 -4.25 -6.55
CA GLN A 57 10.26 -3.38 -7.55
C GLN A 57 9.29 -2.86 -8.60
N ASP A 58 8.40 -3.73 -9.09
CA ASP A 58 7.40 -3.33 -10.08
C ASP A 58 6.32 -2.45 -9.45
N LEU A 59 5.92 -2.73 -8.20
CA LEU A 59 5.01 -1.87 -7.45
C LEU A 59 5.60 -0.47 -7.24
N ILE A 60 6.84 -0.36 -6.78
CA ILE A 60 7.51 0.93 -6.57
C ILE A 60 7.61 1.71 -7.87
N HIS A 61 7.95 1.05 -8.98
CA HIS A 61 7.96 1.67 -10.29
C HIS A 61 6.57 2.24 -10.67
N ALA A 62 5.50 1.50 -10.39
CA ALA A 62 4.16 1.97 -10.66
C ALA A 62 3.70 3.10 -9.74
N LEU A 63 3.97 3.00 -8.44
CA LEU A 63 3.65 4.06 -7.47
C LEU A 63 4.33 5.38 -7.82
N ARG A 64 5.56 5.36 -8.34
CA ARG A 64 6.24 6.56 -8.87
C ARG A 64 5.51 7.20 -10.05
N SER A 65 4.76 6.42 -10.81
CA SER A 65 3.99 6.88 -11.97
C SER A 65 2.59 7.38 -11.58
N TRP A 66 2.17 7.24 -10.32
CA TRP A 66 0.83 7.57 -9.83
C TRP A 66 0.85 8.67 -8.77
N PRO A 67 1.23 9.90 -9.13
CA PRO A 67 1.42 10.96 -8.14
C PRO A 67 0.13 11.38 -7.43
N ARG A 68 -1.03 11.17 -8.07
CA ARG A 68 -2.37 11.52 -7.57
C ARG A 68 -3.02 10.44 -6.71
N LEU A 69 -2.28 9.39 -6.34
CA LEU A 69 -2.79 8.33 -5.51
C LEU A 69 -3.05 8.86 -4.10
N THR A 70 -4.32 8.98 -3.70
CA THR A 70 -4.73 9.48 -2.39
C THR A 70 -5.03 8.38 -1.38
N ARG A 71 -5.32 7.16 -1.84
CA ARG A 71 -5.63 6.02 -0.98
C ARG A 71 -4.89 4.76 -1.40
N LEU A 72 -4.19 4.15 -0.44
CA LEU A 72 -3.53 2.86 -0.58
C LEU A 72 -4.09 1.88 0.46
N LEU A 73 -4.69 0.78 0.00
CA LEU A 73 -5.15 -0.31 0.85
C LEU A 73 -4.31 -1.55 0.62
N LEU A 74 -3.81 -2.14 1.70
CA LEU A 74 -2.87 -3.24 1.67
C LEU A 74 -3.37 -4.41 2.53
N ASN A 75 -3.40 -5.58 1.90
CA ASN A 75 -3.53 -6.88 2.54
C ASN A 75 -2.36 -7.74 2.03
N VAL A 76 -1.23 -7.65 2.72
CA VAL A 76 0.05 -8.27 2.33
C VAL A 76 0.76 -8.86 3.54
N LEU A 77 1.81 -9.65 3.31
CA LEU A 77 2.66 -10.17 4.39
C LEU A 77 3.38 -9.04 5.14
N GLU A 78 3.55 -9.18 6.45
CA GLU A 78 4.20 -8.16 7.31
C GLU A 78 5.61 -7.78 6.84
N ALA A 79 6.40 -8.76 6.39
CA ALA A 79 7.76 -8.53 5.90
C ALA A 79 7.77 -7.72 4.59
N ASP A 80 6.80 -7.96 3.70
CA ASP A 80 6.65 -7.23 2.45
C ASP A 80 6.13 -5.81 2.71
N PHE A 81 5.23 -5.65 3.68
CA PHE A 81 4.77 -4.33 4.09
C PHE A 81 5.89 -3.49 4.70
N ALA A 82 6.71 -4.08 5.57
CA ALA A 82 7.90 -3.43 6.11
C ALA A 82 8.86 -2.97 4.98
N SER A 83 9.10 -3.84 4.01
CA SER A 83 9.95 -3.53 2.85
C SER A 83 9.36 -2.43 1.97
N LEU A 84 8.03 -2.41 1.82
CA LEU A 84 7.31 -1.34 1.11
C LEU A 84 7.43 0.00 1.83
N LEU A 85 7.24 0.04 3.16
CA LEU A 85 7.39 1.28 3.93
C LEU A 85 8.79 1.87 3.76
N ILE A 86 9.83 1.04 3.87
CA ILE A 86 11.22 1.47 3.66
C ILE A 86 11.42 2.02 2.25
N ALA A 87 10.85 1.37 1.23
CA ALA A 87 10.98 1.82 -0.15
C ALA A 87 10.17 3.11 -0.45
N LEU A 88 9.12 3.40 0.32
CA LEU A 88 8.37 4.67 0.22
C LEU A 88 9.09 5.85 0.89
N GLU A 89 10.14 5.59 1.67
CA GLU A 89 11.01 6.60 2.28
C GLU A 89 12.14 7.07 1.34
N GLU A 90 11.83 7.26 0.06
CA GLU A 90 12.80 7.65 -0.97
C GLU A 90 12.46 9.01 -1.59
N LEU A 91 13.48 9.69 -2.12
CA LEU A 91 13.34 10.91 -2.93
C LEU A 91 13.59 10.61 -4.42
N PRO A 92 12.79 11.14 -5.36
CA PRO A 92 11.63 12.00 -5.13
C PRO A 92 10.47 11.26 -4.45
N LEU A 93 9.69 12.01 -3.66
CA LEU A 93 8.62 11.45 -2.83
C LEU A 93 7.64 10.62 -3.66
N ILE A 94 7.47 9.36 -3.28
CA ILE A 94 6.53 8.44 -3.93
C ILE A 94 5.11 8.74 -3.44
N CYS A 95 4.15 8.84 -4.36
CA CYS A 95 2.75 9.19 -4.10
C CYS A 95 2.60 10.44 -3.20
N PRO A 96 3.00 11.64 -3.65
CA PRO A 96 2.95 12.87 -2.84
C PRO A 96 1.55 13.16 -2.28
N ASP A 97 0.49 12.83 -3.03
CA ASP A 97 -0.90 13.10 -2.64
C ASP A 97 -1.51 12.00 -1.75
N LEU A 98 -0.72 11.03 -1.27
CA LEU A 98 -1.24 9.94 -0.43
C LEU A 98 -1.75 10.50 0.91
N GLU A 99 -3.06 10.34 1.14
CA GLU A 99 -3.73 10.81 2.34
C GLU A 99 -4.13 9.66 3.28
N ILE A 100 -4.49 8.51 2.71
CA ILE A 100 -5.07 7.38 3.45
C ILE A 100 -4.23 6.13 3.21
N LEU A 101 -3.69 5.56 4.30
CA LEU A 101 -3.10 4.24 4.32
C LEU A 101 -4.01 3.29 5.12
N ASP A 102 -4.53 2.27 4.46
CA ASP A 102 -5.42 1.28 5.06
C ASP A 102 -4.72 -0.07 5.11
N CYS A 103 -4.29 -0.46 6.32
CA CYS A 103 -3.61 -1.71 6.61
C CYS A 103 -4.39 -2.57 7.61
N ARG A 104 -5.73 -2.46 7.66
CA ARG A 104 -6.59 -3.28 8.55
C ARG A 104 -6.43 -4.80 8.37
N GLN A 105 -5.92 -5.24 7.23
CA GLN A 105 -5.68 -6.66 6.95
C GLN A 105 -4.19 -7.01 6.89
N THR A 106 -3.32 -6.11 7.35
CA THR A 106 -1.86 -6.28 7.28
C THR A 106 -1.25 -6.00 8.65
N LYS A 107 -0.49 -6.97 9.18
CA LYS A 107 0.35 -6.75 10.36
C LYS A 107 1.53 -5.86 10.01
N PHE A 108 2.00 -5.07 10.97
CA PHE A 108 3.12 -4.18 10.73
C PHE A 108 3.97 -3.91 11.97
N CYS A 109 5.26 -3.67 11.73
CA CYS A 109 6.19 -3.18 12.73
C CYS A 109 5.96 -1.69 12.99
N VAL A 110 5.63 -1.34 14.24
CA VAL A 110 5.42 0.05 14.71
C VAL A 110 6.59 0.96 14.36
N ALA A 111 7.83 0.49 14.55
CA ALA A 111 9.02 1.29 14.29
C ALA A 111 9.14 1.71 12.81
N HIS A 112 8.81 0.81 11.87
CA HIS A 112 8.80 1.16 10.44
C HIS A 112 7.65 2.13 10.11
N MET A 113 6.47 1.95 10.70
CA MET A 113 5.34 2.87 10.50
C MET A 113 5.67 4.28 11.00
N VAL A 114 6.19 4.41 12.23
CA VAL A 114 6.60 5.69 12.82
C VAL A 114 7.65 6.39 11.96
N ARG A 115 8.65 5.64 11.49
CA ARG A 115 9.70 6.17 10.62
C ARG A 115 9.16 6.68 9.29
N PHE A 116 8.30 5.91 8.63
CA PHE A 116 7.63 6.29 7.39
C PHE A 116 6.75 7.55 7.56
N LEU A 117 5.93 7.61 8.61
CA LEU A 117 5.06 8.76 8.89
C LEU A 117 5.88 10.03 9.17
N THR A 118 6.94 9.90 9.98
CA THR A 118 7.86 11.01 10.28
C THR A 118 8.56 11.51 9.03
N PHE A 119 9.01 10.60 8.16
CA PHE A 119 9.60 10.96 6.87
C PHE A 119 8.59 11.78 6.04
N ARG A 120 7.35 11.31 5.89
CA ARG A 120 6.32 12.03 5.13
C ARG A 120 6.01 13.42 5.68
N ILE A 121 5.92 13.56 7.00
CA ILE A 121 5.76 14.88 7.66
C ILE A 121 6.94 15.79 7.30
N SER A 122 8.17 15.28 7.38
CA SER A 122 9.38 16.07 7.06
C SER A 122 9.43 16.56 5.60
N GLN A 123 8.77 15.83 4.69
CA GLN A 123 8.64 16.20 3.28
C GLN A 123 7.40 17.07 2.99
N GLY A 124 6.64 17.48 4.01
CA GLY A 124 5.45 18.34 3.84
C GLY A 124 4.23 17.62 3.26
N ALA A 125 4.20 16.28 3.28
CA ALA A 125 3.13 15.46 2.72
C ALA A 125 2.61 14.42 3.74
N PRO A 126 2.11 14.86 4.91
CA PRO A 126 1.66 13.98 5.98
C PRO A 126 0.44 13.15 5.56
N LEU A 127 0.32 11.93 6.09
CA LEU A 127 -0.92 11.17 5.96
C LEU A 127 -2.03 11.83 6.78
N ARG A 128 -3.22 11.91 6.20
CA ARG A 128 -4.43 12.31 6.92
C ARG A 128 -4.94 11.19 7.81
N GLU A 129 -4.94 9.96 7.29
CA GLU A 129 -5.61 8.83 7.92
C GLU A 129 -4.79 7.55 7.83
N LEU A 130 -4.62 6.88 8.97
CA LEU A 130 -4.10 5.52 9.06
C LEU A 130 -5.18 4.61 9.64
N ARG A 131 -5.45 3.49 8.95
CA ARG A 131 -6.38 2.47 9.42
C ARG A 131 -5.68 1.15 9.67
N PHE A 132 -5.91 0.55 10.82
CA PHE A 132 -5.26 -0.71 11.23
C PHE A 132 -6.21 -1.55 12.07
N ALA A 133 -5.84 -2.81 12.28
CA ALA A 133 -6.62 -3.74 13.07
C ALA A 133 -6.42 -3.55 14.57
N GLU A 134 -7.46 -3.89 15.35
CA GLU A 134 -7.45 -3.87 16.83
C GLU A 134 -6.36 -4.75 17.48
N ASP A 135 -5.77 -5.72 16.76
CA ASP A 135 -4.70 -6.57 17.29
C ASP A 135 -3.30 -5.92 17.20
N CYS A 136 -3.23 -4.61 16.96
CA CYS A 136 -1.98 -3.86 16.99
C CYS A 136 -1.44 -3.78 18.43
N PRO A 137 -0.11 -3.93 18.66
CA PRO A 137 0.43 -3.96 20.01
C PRO A 137 0.06 -2.69 20.80
N ASP A 138 -0.36 -2.83 22.06
CA ASP A 138 -0.89 -1.76 22.95
C ASP A 138 0.02 -0.52 23.16
N GLY A 139 1.28 -0.55 22.70
CA GLY A 139 2.19 0.60 22.68
C GLY A 139 2.23 1.38 21.35
N ALA A 140 1.74 0.79 20.26
CA ALA A 140 1.81 1.32 18.91
C ALA A 140 0.99 2.61 18.72
N VAL A 141 -0.18 2.65 19.36
CA VAL A 141 -1.15 3.74 19.21
C VAL A 141 -0.56 5.06 19.74
N GLY A 142 0.16 5.01 20.87
CA GLY A 142 0.77 6.20 21.47
C GLY A 142 1.81 6.88 20.58
N ASP A 143 2.67 6.07 19.94
CA ASP A 143 3.75 6.59 19.08
C ASP A 143 3.23 7.05 17.71
N ILE A 144 2.16 6.44 17.20
CA ILE A 144 1.59 6.75 15.88
C ILE A 144 0.61 7.92 15.93
N ARG A 145 -0.18 8.04 17.01
CA ARG A 145 -1.22 9.07 17.15
C ARG A 145 -0.76 10.51 16.87
N PRO A 146 0.41 10.98 17.32
CA PRO A 146 0.84 12.36 17.02
C PRO A 146 1.25 12.57 15.55
N LEU A 147 1.40 11.50 14.76
CA LEU A 147 1.94 11.54 13.40
C LEU A 147 0.86 11.53 12.30
N VAL A 148 -0.41 11.33 12.66
CA VAL A 148 -1.54 11.32 11.72
C VAL A 148 -2.73 12.07 12.29
N GLN A 149 -3.55 12.67 11.42
CA GLN A 149 -4.72 13.43 11.88
C GLN A 149 -5.82 12.51 12.40
N THR A 150 -6.07 11.42 11.67
CA THR A 150 -7.09 10.42 11.98
C THR A 150 -6.44 9.06 12.10
N LEU A 151 -6.73 8.41 13.23
CA LEU A 151 -6.27 7.07 13.53
C LEU A 151 -7.54 6.22 13.73
N SER A 152 -7.75 5.25 12.85
CA SER A 152 -8.94 4.39 12.88
C SER A 152 -8.52 2.95 13.15
N GLU A 153 -8.93 2.47 14.30
CA GLU A 153 -8.80 1.09 14.71
C GLU A 153 -10.13 0.40 14.45
N GLU A 154 -10.12 -0.70 13.72
CA GLU A 154 -11.33 -1.48 13.45
C GLU A 154 -11.10 -2.96 13.76
N PRO A 155 -12.14 -3.67 14.26
CA PRO A 155 -12.06 -5.10 14.46
C PRO A 155 -11.87 -5.81 13.11
N HIS A 156 -11.15 -6.94 13.12
CA HIS A 156 -11.12 -7.85 11.96
C HIS A 156 -12.57 -8.26 11.65
N TRP A 157 -13.08 -7.85 10.49
CA TRP A 157 -14.39 -8.33 10.03
C TRP A 157 -14.28 -9.85 9.81
N VAL A 158 -15.01 -10.61 10.63
CA VAL A 158 -15.30 -12.05 10.47
C VAL A 158 -16.15 -12.27 9.22
#